data_AF-A0AAU5SWR8-F1
#
_entry.id   AF-A0AAU5SWR8-F1
#
_cell.length_a   1.000
_cell.length_b   1.000
_cell.length_c   1.000
_cell.angle_alpha   90.00
_cell.angle_beta   90.00
_cell.angle_gamma   90.00
#
_symmetry.space_group_name_H-M   'P 1'
#
loop_
_entity.id
_entity.type
_entity.pdbx_description
1 polymer ?
#
loop_
_entity_poly.entity_id
_entity_poly.type
_entity_poly.pdbx_seq_one_letter_code
_entity_poly.pdbx_strand_id
1 'polypeptide(L)'
;MPIQRKHTMYHSTILEADPDTVWATVRDAMQILEIVSPGDLDIHTDVTWVDGASVDTVPARYDFRLTLNGRLVQQEIAARDEINKTQSYRAIAPTSGVASYEATIRVLPVTNEPDRSFFDWSRVLEIAEDADLNVVEAIIDVMEQQTDAVRDHFAKTAK
;
A
#
# COMPACT_ATOMS: atom_id res chain seq x y z
N MET A 1 26.07 -19.32 -2.54
CA MET A 1 24.69 -18.87 -2.23
C MET A 1 24.25 -18.02 -3.41
N PRO A 2 23.08 -18.30 -4.02
CA PRO A 2 22.52 -17.42 -5.04
C PRO A 2 22.25 -16.03 -4.44
N ILE A 3 22.45 -14.97 -5.24
CA ILE A 3 22.19 -13.59 -4.82
C ILE A 3 20.68 -13.36 -4.92
N GLN A 4 20.01 -13.21 -3.78
CA GLN A 4 18.60 -12.84 -3.75
C GLN A 4 18.45 -11.37 -4.14
N ARG A 5 17.72 -11.10 -5.22
CA ARG A 5 17.53 -9.73 -5.73
C ARG A 5 16.47 -9.03 -4.88
N LYS A 6 16.86 -7.89 -4.31
CA LYS A 6 15.99 -7.05 -3.49
C LYS A 6 15.78 -5.70 -4.19
N HIS A 7 14.53 -5.29 -4.30
CA HIS A 7 14.14 -3.98 -4.83
C HIS A 7 13.53 -3.16 -3.72
N THR A 8 14.01 -1.93 -3.56
CA THR A 8 13.43 -0.94 -2.66
C THR A 8 12.92 0.22 -3.48
N MET A 9 11.67 0.63 -3.24
CA MET A 9 11.05 1.78 -3.87
C MET A 9 10.56 2.75 -2.82
N TYR A 10 10.60 4.03 -3.17
CA TYR A 10 10.11 5.11 -2.35
C TYR A 10 9.35 6.08 -3.26
N HIS A 11 8.06 6.22 -3.02
CA HIS A 11 7.21 7.19 -3.68
C HIS A 11 6.66 8.16 -2.65
N SER A 12 6.61 9.45 -2.98
CA SER A 12 6.10 10.47 -2.09
C SER A 12 5.37 11.56 -2.84
N THR A 13 4.41 12.21 -2.18
CA THR A 13 3.65 13.34 -2.72
C THR A 13 3.16 14.24 -1.59
N ILE A 14 2.74 15.45 -1.94
CA ILE A 14 1.93 16.28 -1.05
C ILE A 14 0.45 15.97 -1.30
N LEU A 15 -0.33 15.93 -0.22
CA LEU A 15 -1.77 15.73 -0.25
C LEU A 15 -2.48 17.00 0.24
N GLU A 16 -3.56 17.35 -0.45
CA GLU A 16 -4.43 18.50 -0.12
C GLU A 16 -5.40 18.14 1.03
N ALA A 17 -4.86 17.62 2.13
CA ALA A 17 -5.57 17.33 3.36
C ALA A 17 -4.60 17.28 4.55
N ASP A 18 -5.11 17.62 5.74
CA ASP A 18 -4.34 17.60 6.97
C ASP A 18 -3.89 16.16 7.34
N PRO A 19 -2.84 16.00 8.16
CA PRO A 19 -2.29 14.68 8.50
C PRO A 19 -3.26 13.74 9.22
N ASP A 20 -4.21 14.24 10.00
CA ASP A 20 -5.15 13.39 10.74
C ASP A 20 -6.20 12.83 9.77
N THR A 21 -6.71 13.66 8.87
CA THR A 21 -7.63 13.24 7.80
C THR A 21 -6.97 12.20 6.89
N VAL A 22 -5.76 12.47 6.40
CA VAL A 22 -5.04 11.51 5.55
C VAL A 22 -4.80 10.20 6.29
N TRP A 23 -4.34 10.27 7.53
CA TRP A 23 -4.04 9.08 8.32
C TRP A 23 -5.26 8.20 8.59
N ALA A 24 -6.40 8.81 8.90
CA ALA A 24 -7.65 8.09 9.11
C ALA A 24 -8.05 7.23 7.91
N THR A 25 -7.76 7.71 6.69
CA THR A 25 -7.99 7.00 5.43
C THR A 25 -6.93 5.95 5.16
N VAL A 26 -5.65 6.33 5.12
CA VAL A 26 -4.58 5.43 4.61
C VAL A 26 -4.21 4.32 5.59
N ARG A 27 -4.55 4.45 6.87
CA ARG A 27 -4.37 3.37 7.86
C ARG A 27 -5.35 2.21 7.66
N ASP A 28 -6.50 2.48 7.02
CA ASP A 28 -7.53 1.48 6.74
C ASP A 28 -7.25 0.77 5.42
N ALA A 29 -6.92 -0.51 5.51
CA ALA A 29 -6.64 -1.35 4.34
C ALA A 29 -7.81 -1.37 3.35
N MET A 30 -9.05 -1.30 3.83
CA MET A 30 -10.23 -1.33 2.96
C MET A 30 -10.32 -0.06 2.11
N GLN A 31 -10.07 1.10 2.73
CA GLN A 31 -10.14 2.40 2.06
C GLN A 31 -8.94 2.64 1.14
N ILE A 32 -7.71 2.38 1.60
CA ILE A 32 -6.52 2.61 0.77
C ILE A 32 -6.55 1.73 -0.48
N LEU A 33 -7.01 0.47 -0.36
CA LEU A 33 -7.19 -0.40 -1.51
C LEU A 33 -8.23 0.21 -2.45
N GLU A 34 -9.42 0.57 -1.99
CA GLU A 34 -10.42 1.24 -2.85
C GLU A 34 -9.85 2.45 -3.61
N ILE A 35 -9.04 3.28 -2.95
CA ILE A 35 -8.41 4.47 -3.55
C ILE A 35 -7.41 4.12 -4.63
N VAL A 36 -6.63 3.05 -4.47
CA VAL A 36 -5.55 2.67 -5.41
C VAL A 36 -5.99 1.68 -6.47
N SER A 37 -7.29 1.38 -6.57
CA SER A 37 -7.89 0.71 -7.73
C SER A 37 -9.11 1.46 -8.27
N PRO A 38 -8.99 2.74 -8.64
CA PRO A 38 -10.11 3.45 -9.23
C PRO A 38 -10.23 3.07 -10.73
N GLY A 39 -11.43 2.69 -11.16
CA GLY A 39 -11.77 2.53 -12.58
C GLY A 39 -10.91 1.50 -13.32
N ASP A 40 -10.16 1.95 -14.33
CA ASP A 40 -9.40 1.11 -15.27
C ASP A 40 -8.19 0.39 -14.65
N LEU A 41 -7.76 0.79 -13.45
CA LEU A 41 -6.65 0.14 -12.76
C LEU A 41 -7.06 -1.21 -12.15
N ASP A 42 -8.35 -1.40 -11.81
CA ASP A 42 -8.99 -2.60 -11.24
C ASP A 42 -7.98 -3.69 -10.80
N ILE A 43 -7.21 -3.40 -9.74
CA ILE A 43 -6.09 -4.27 -9.34
C ILE A 43 -6.60 -5.34 -8.39
N HIS A 44 -7.57 -4.99 -7.55
CA HIS A 44 -8.12 -5.89 -6.54
C HIS A 44 -9.64 -5.93 -6.49
N THR A 45 -10.12 -7.09 -6.09
CA THR A 45 -11.52 -7.37 -5.79
C THR A 45 -11.63 -8.23 -4.53
N ASP A 46 -12.85 -8.38 -4.00
CA ASP A 46 -13.15 -9.20 -2.82
C ASP A 46 -12.27 -8.87 -1.60
N VAL A 47 -12.03 -7.59 -1.35
CA VAL A 47 -11.22 -7.12 -0.22
C VAL A 47 -11.98 -7.34 1.09
N THR A 48 -11.38 -8.06 2.05
CA THR A 48 -12.01 -8.31 3.35
C THR A 48 -10.99 -8.48 4.47
N TRP A 49 -11.37 -8.03 5.67
CA TRP A 49 -10.69 -8.45 6.90
C TRP A 49 -10.91 -9.95 7.16
N VAL A 50 -9.95 -10.59 7.84
CA VAL A 50 -9.93 -12.03 8.16
C VAL A 50 -9.75 -12.22 9.67
N ASP A 51 -10.20 -13.36 10.20
CA ASP A 51 -10.00 -13.75 11.61
C ASP A 51 -10.54 -12.73 12.65
N GLY A 52 -11.60 -11.98 12.28
CA GLY A 52 -12.17 -10.93 13.14
C GLY A 52 -11.29 -9.68 13.27
N ALA A 53 -10.27 -9.55 12.42
CA ALA A 53 -9.46 -8.35 12.32
C ALA A 53 -10.31 -7.14 11.91
N SER A 54 -9.79 -5.97 12.24
CA SER A 54 -10.39 -4.69 11.84
C SER A 54 -9.30 -3.65 11.70
N VAL A 55 -9.71 -2.47 11.24
CA VAL A 55 -8.85 -1.29 11.19
C VAL A 55 -8.21 -1.00 12.55
N ASP A 56 -8.81 -1.35 13.70
CA ASP A 56 -8.29 -1.00 15.03
C ASP A 56 -7.42 -2.09 15.69
N THR A 57 -7.11 -3.18 14.97
CA THR A 57 -6.28 -4.28 15.48
C THR A 57 -4.89 -4.29 14.87
N VAL A 58 -3.88 -4.71 15.63
CA VAL A 58 -2.53 -5.01 15.12
C VAL A 58 -1.97 -6.23 15.89
N PRO A 59 -1.52 -7.31 15.22
CA PRO A 59 -1.56 -7.48 13.77
C PRO A 59 -3.01 -7.63 13.25
N ALA A 60 -3.26 -7.21 12.01
CA ALA A 60 -4.56 -7.35 11.35
C ALA A 60 -4.41 -7.94 9.96
N ARG A 61 -5.13 -9.04 9.69
CA ARG A 61 -5.06 -9.75 8.42
C ARG A 61 -6.20 -9.37 7.51
N TYR A 62 -5.89 -9.21 6.23
CA TYR A 62 -6.86 -8.98 5.18
C TYR A 62 -6.45 -9.71 3.92
N ASP A 63 -7.47 -10.14 3.18
CA ASP A 63 -7.34 -10.85 1.94
C ASP A 63 -7.96 -10.01 0.82
N PHE A 64 -7.40 -10.13 -0.38
CA PHE A 64 -8.00 -9.61 -1.61
C PHE A 64 -7.60 -10.49 -2.79
N ARG A 65 -8.34 -10.43 -3.89
CA ARG A 65 -7.99 -11.11 -5.14
C ARG A 65 -7.47 -10.11 -6.14
N LEU A 66 -6.40 -10.47 -6.86
CA LEU A 66 -5.96 -9.69 -8.01
C LEU A 66 -6.95 -9.85 -9.16
N THR A 67 -7.46 -8.77 -9.74
CA THR A 67 -8.46 -8.86 -10.82
C THR A 67 -7.87 -9.51 -12.08
N LEU A 68 -6.60 -9.24 -12.41
CA LEU A 68 -5.94 -9.75 -13.61
C LEU A 68 -5.95 -11.28 -13.72
N ASN A 69 -5.86 -12.01 -12.60
CA ASN A 69 -5.71 -13.46 -12.59
C ASN A 69 -6.55 -14.19 -11.51
N GLY A 70 -7.35 -13.46 -10.74
CA GLY A 70 -8.16 -13.98 -9.63
C GLY A 70 -7.39 -14.53 -8.44
N ARG A 71 -6.04 -14.37 -8.42
CA ARG A 71 -5.17 -14.95 -7.37
C ARG A 71 -5.43 -14.26 -6.03
N LEU A 72 -5.60 -15.08 -5.00
CA LEU A 72 -5.68 -14.62 -3.63
C LEU A 72 -4.33 -14.06 -3.17
N VAL A 73 -4.36 -12.85 -2.63
CA VAL A 73 -3.26 -12.19 -1.94
C VAL A 73 -3.67 -12.01 -0.48
N GLN A 74 -2.78 -12.42 0.42
CA GLN A 74 -3.01 -12.37 1.86
C GLN A 74 -1.97 -11.45 2.48
N GLN A 75 -2.43 -10.42 3.18
CA GLN A 75 -1.58 -9.42 3.80
C GLN A 75 -1.92 -9.24 5.28
N GLU A 76 -0.94 -8.70 6.01
CA GLU A 76 -1.04 -8.44 7.42
C GLU A 76 -0.49 -7.04 7.72
N ILE A 77 -1.28 -6.20 8.37
CA ILE A 77 -0.79 -5.02 9.07
C ILE A 77 0.10 -5.52 10.21
N ALA A 78 1.41 -5.35 10.06
CA ALA A 78 2.42 -5.91 10.96
C ALA A 78 2.80 -4.94 12.09
N ALA A 79 2.72 -3.63 11.83
CA ALA A 79 3.02 -2.60 12.80
C ALA A 79 2.23 -1.33 12.48
N ARG A 80 1.84 -0.60 13.53
CA ARG A 80 1.26 0.73 13.40
C ARG A 80 1.66 1.61 14.57
N ASP A 81 2.00 2.86 14.26
CA ASP A 81 2.19 3.93 15.22
C ASP A 81 1.21 5.06 14.90
N GLU A 82 0.19 5.22 15.76
CA GLU A 82 -0.85 6.23 15.62
C GLU A 82 -0.35 7.66 15.93
N ILE A 83 0.73 7.80 16.72
CA ILE A 83 1.31 9.10 17.08
C ILE A 83 2.17 9.60 15.92
N ASN A 84 3.04 8.75 15.40
CA ASN A 84 3.95 9.10 14.31
C ASN A 84 3.34 8.88 12.92
N LYS A 85 2.08 8.39 12.85
CA LYS A 85 1.33 8.12 11.61
C LYS A 85 2.11 7.26 10.62
N THR A 86 2.58 6.11 11.13
CA THR A 86 3.29 5.11 10.32
C THR A 86 2.60 3.76 10.41
N GLN A 87 2.48 3.06 9.27
CA GLN A 87 1.92 1.72 9.19
C GLN A 87 2.78 0.86 8.28
N SER A 88 3.16 -0.32 8.74
CA SER A 88 3.85 -1.34 7.94
C SER A 88 2.96 -2.55 7.76
N TYR A 89 2.92 -3.07 6.54
CA TYR A 89 2.18 -4.28 6.19
C TYR A 89 3.01 -5.18 5.28
N ARG A 90 2.73 -6.47 5.29
CA ARG A 90 3.52 -7.48 4.58
C ARG A 90 2.64 -8.56 3.97
N ALA A 91 3.13 -9.18 2.90
CA ALA A 91 2.52 -10.40 2.38
C ALA A 91 2.78 -11.57 3.35
N ILE A 92 1.74 -12.37 3.62
CA ILE A 92 1.82 -13.56 4.49
C ILE A 92 2.43 -14.74 3.72
N ALA A 93 2.16 -14.81 2.43
CA ALA A 93 2.64 -15.86 1.54
C ALA A 93 3.25 -15.26 0.27
N PRO A 94 4.20 -15.96 -0.39
CA PRO A 94 4.74 -15.54 -1.66
C PRO A 94 3.65 -15.32 -2.71
N THR A 95 3.79 -14.25 -3.48
CA THR A 95 2.94 -13.90 -4.62
C THR A 95 3.72 -14.09 -5.93
N SER A 96 3.06 -14.03 -7.10
CA SER A 96 3.70 -14.38 -8.38
C SER A 96 5.01 -13.60 -8.60
N GLY A 97 6.15 -14.29 -8.61
CA GLY A 97 7.48 -13.67 -8.81
C GLY A 97 8.06 -12.94 -7.60
N VAL A 98 7.35 -12.86 -6.48
CA VAL A 98 7.77 -12.11 -5.28
C VAL A 98 7.79 -13.06 -4.07
N ALA A 99 9.00 -13.33 -3.57
CA ALA A 99 9.25 -14.20 -2.44
C ALA A 99 8.82 -13.56 -1.10
N SER A 100 9.06 -12.27 -0.95
CA SER A 100 8.62 -11.48 0.19
C SER A 100 8.29 -10.05 -0.23
N TYR A 101 7.31 -9.45 0.44
CA TYR A 101 6.84 -8.10 0.20
C TYR A 101 6.54 -7.42 1.54
N GLU A 102 7.12 -6.26 1.76
CA GLU A 102 6.85 -5.38 2.89
C GLU A 102 6.70 -3.95 2.40
N ALA A 103 5.73 -3.23 2.94
CA ALA A 103 5.49 -1.85 2.61
C ALA A 103 5.20 -1.04 3.86
N THR A 104 5.61 0.23 3.84
CA THR A 104 5.40 1.17 4.91
C THR A 104 4.84 2.48 4.36
N ILE A 105 3.72 2.91 4.93
CA ILE A 105 3.10 4.22 4.72
C ILE A 105 3.51 5.14 5.87
N ARG A 106 3.79 6.40 5.56
CA ARG A 106 4.01 7.46 6.53
C ARG A 106 3.31 8.75 6.10
N VAL A 107 2.72 9.43 7.08
CA VAL A 107 2.11 10.76 6.90
C VAL A 107 2.80 11.76 7.82
N LEU A 108 3.30 12.86 7.27
CA LEU A 108 3.97 13.92 8.00
C LEU A 108 3.25 15.27 7.81
N PRO A 109 3.25 16.15 8.84
CA PRO A 109 2.73 17.51 8.68
C PRO A 109 3.62 18.34 7.75
N VAL A 110 2.99 19.15 6.88
CA VAL A 110 3.67 20.26 6.20
C VAL A 110 3.58 21.48 7.12
N THR A 111 4.68 21.84 7.77
CA THR A 111 4.64 22.75 8.93
C THR A 111 4.23 24.20 8.61
N ASN A 112 4.32 24.61 7.35
CA ASN A 112 3.89 25.93 6.87
C ASN A 112 2.50 25.94 6.21
N GLU A 113 1.89 24.77 6.01
CA GLU A 113 0.59 24.60 5.33
C GLU A 113 -0.21 23.51 6.08
N PRO A 114 -0.90 23.87 7.18
CA PRO A 114 -1.50 22.89 8.09
C PRO A 114 -2.60 22.03 7.46
N ASP A 115 -3.22 22.52 6.39
CA ASP A 115 -4.25 21.80 5.62
C ASP A 115 -3.65 20.82 4.59
N ARG A 116 -2.33 20.61 4.62
CA ARG A 116 -1.60 19.71 3.71
C ARG A 116 -0.69 18.77 4.49
N SER A 117 -0.41 17.63 3.88
CA SER A 117 0.48 16.62 4.46
C SER A 117 1.43 16.05 3.43
N PHE A 118 2.61 15.65 3.90
CA PHE A 118 3.57 14.88 3.13
C PHE A 118 3.27 13.39 3.32
N PHE A 119 2.99 12.71 2.23
CA PHE A 119 2.73 11.27 2.21
C PHE A 119 3.91 10.56 1.56
N ASP A 120 4.42 9.53 2.22
CA ASP A 120 5.35 8.59 1.60
C ASP A 120 4.91 7.13 1.75
N TRP A 121 5.28 6.36 0.74
CA TRP A 121 4.97 4.95 0.63
C TRP A 121 6.17 4.18 0.11
N SER A 122 6.90 3.60 1.05
CA SER A 122 8.06 2.76 0.77
C SER A 122 7.66 1.29 0.63
N ARG A 123 8.34 0.57 -0.27
CA ARG A 123 8.04 -0.84 -0.57
C ARG A 123 9.34 -1.58 -0.80
N VAL A 124 9.40 -2.80 -0.30
CA VAL A 124 10.55 -3.68 -0.37
C VAL A 124 10.09 -5.04 -0.88
N LEU A 125 10.70 -5.50 -1.98
CA LEU A 125 10.40 -6.78 -2.61
C LEU A 125 11.66 -7.62 -2.71
N GLU A 126 11.52 -8.90 -2.39
CA GLU A 126 12.50 -9.90 -2.76
C GLU A 126 11.96 -10.72 -3.93
N ILE A 127 12.71 -10.74 -5.02
CA ILE A 127 12.31 -11.41 -6.26
C ILE A 127 12.63 -12.89 -6.14
N ALA A 128 11.66 -13.73 -6.48
CA ALA A 128 11.85 -15.17 -6.53
C ALA A 128 12.90 -15.54 -7.60
N GLU A 129 13.66 -16.62 -7.39
CA GLU A 129 14.75 -17.00 -8.31
C GLU A 129 14.26 -17.34 -9.72
N ASP A 130 13.03 -17.83 -9.83
CA ASP A 130 12.35 -18.22 -11.07
C ASP A 130 11.36 -17.16 -11.56
N ALA A 131 11.42 -15.94 -11.02
CA ALA A 131 10.50 -14.88 -11.39
C ALA A 131 10.65 -14.45 -12.85
N ASP A 132 9.50 -14.20 -13.50
CA ASP A 132 9.45 -13.45 -14.75
C ASP A 132 9.72 -11.98 -14.47
N LEU A 133 10.84 -11.45 -14.97
CA LEU A 133 11.24 -10.07 -14.72
C LEU A 133 10.25 -9.05 -15.30
N ASN A 134 9.52 -9.39 -16.37
CA ASN A 134 8.50 -8.49 -16.92
C ASN A 134 7.33 -8.32 -15.93
N VAL A 135 6.99 -9.36 -15.18
CA VAL A 135 5.97 -9.29 -14.13
C VAL A 135 6.44 -8.41 -12.99
N VAL A 136 7.73 -8.47 -12.63
CA VAL A 136 8.32 -7.61 -11.61
C VAL A 136 8.30 -6.14 -12.05
N GLU A 137 8.66 -5.85 -13.29
CA GLU A 137 8.60 -4.50 -13.86
C GLU A 137 7.16 -3.96 -13.86
N ALA A 138 6.17 -4.76 -14.29
CA ALA A 138 4.76 -4.35 -14.24
C ALA A 138 4.26 -4.08 -12.81
N ILE A 139 4.71 -4.86 -11.81
CA ILE A 139 4.40 -4.59 -10.40
C ILE A 139 4.97 -3.24 -9.95
N ILE A 140 6.20 -2.94 -10.36
CA ILE A 140 6.88 -1.67 -10.04
C ILE A 140 6.12 -0.49 -10.66
N ASP A 141 5.75 -0.58 -11.94
CA ASP A 141 5.01 0.47 -12.66
C ASP A 141 3.64 0.76 -12.03
N VAL A 142 2.96 -0.28 -11.55
CA VAL A 142 1.68 -0.14 -10.84
C VAL A 142 1.87 0.60 -9.52
N MET A 143 2.94 0.34 -8.77
CA MET A 143 3.17 0.95 -7.45
C MET A 143 3.40 2.46 -7.50
N GLU A 144 3.95 2.96 -8.60
CA GLU A 144 4.03 4.40 -8.87
C GLU A 144 2.61 4.99 -9.00
N GLN A 145 1.78 4.38 -9.86
CA GLN A 145 0.40 4.83 -10.12
C GLN A 145 -0.50 4.81 -8.87
N GLN A 146 -0.26 3.88 -7.94
CA GLN A 146 -0.98 3.85 -6.67
C GLN A 146 -0.76 5.12 -5.83
N THR A 147 0.45 5.67 -5.84
CA THR A 147 0.76 6.90 -5.08
C THR A 147 0.05 8.11 -5.71
N ASP A 148 0.01 8.14 -7.04
CA ASP A 148 -0.72 9.14 -7.81
C ASP A 148 -2.24 9.07 -7.55
N ALA A 149 -2.80 7.88 -7.46
CA ALA A 149 -4.22 7.69 -7.13
C ALA A 149 -4.57 8.26 -5.75
N VAL A 150 -3.69 8.09 -4.75
CA VAL A 150 -3.87 8.69 -3.41
C VAL A 150 -3.84 10.21 -3.49
N ARG A 151 -2.88 10.80 -4.20
CA ARG A 151 -2.83 12.25 -4.44
C ARG A 151 -4.13 12.77 -5.04
N ASP A 152 -4.57 12.13 -6.11
CA ASP A 152 -5.73 12.57 -6.87
C ASP A 152 -7.05 12.38 -6.09
N HIS A 153 -7.13 11.41 -5.19
CA HIS A 153 -8.24 11.26 -4.25
C HIS A 153 -8.37 12.49 -3.34
N PHE A 154 -7.30 12.86 -2.63
CA PHE A 154 -7.34 13.99 -1.69
C PHE A 154 -7.52 15.34 -2.38
N ALA A 155 -6.98 15.51 -3.60
CA ALA A 155 -7.22 16.72 -4.40
C ALA A 155 -8.71 16.91 -4.78
N LYS A 156 -9.46 15.81 -4.98
CA LYS A 156 -10.89 15.87 -5.33
C LYS A 156 -11.78 16.17 -4.12
N THR A 157 -11.37 15.75 -2.93
CA THR A 157 -12.14 15.90 -1.68
C THR A 157 -11.93 17.26 -1.01
N ALA A 158 -10.88 18.00 -1.35
CA ALA A 158 -10.51 19.29 -0.77
C ALA A 158 -11.45 20.48 -1.13
N LYS A 159 -12.73 20.21 -1.47
CA LYS A 159 -13.72 21.24 -1.86
C LYS A 159 -14.48 21.83 -0.69
#